data_AF-A0A813GIM4-F1
#
_entry.id   AF-A0A813GIM4-F1
#
_cell.length_a   1.000
_cell.length_b   1.000
_cell.length_c   1.000
_cell.angle_alpha   90.00
_cell.angle_beta   90.00
_cell.angle_gamma   90.00
#
_symmetry.space_group_name_H-M   'P 1'
#
loop_
_entity.id
_entity.type
_entity.pdbx_description
1 polymer ?
#
loop_
_entity_poly.entity_id
_entity_poly.type
_entity_poly.pdbx_seq_one_letter_code
_entity_poly.pdbx_strand_id
1 'polypeptide(L)'
;MSSLLACCCAAEGHVVEDIGVQQMAPISLSSTAAVDREEPKEVATREVHVDKTTPPMRIGLDISAVSGKVLKIWKVKDNPPGLIYEWNKGKPEAEQVKSGDAIVEVNGRRGDSEQMLSIIAKEAVLAVTFQRQMFA
;
A
#
# COMPACT_ATOMS: atom_id res chain seq x y z
N MET A 1 -21.65 -24.78 45.86
CA MET A 1 -22.24 -23.43 46.02
C MET A 1 -21.57 -22.82 47.24
N SER A 2 -21.07 -21.58 47.17
CA SER A 2 -20.07 -20.99 48.09
C SER A 2 -18.71 -21.73 48.06
N SER A 3 -17.52 -21.18 47.75
CA SER A 3 -16.96 -19.81 47.56
C SER A 3 -16.10 -19.29 48.72
N LEU A 4 -15.14 -18.41 48.37
CA LEU A 4 -14.03 -17.82 49.16
C LEU A 4 -12.89 -18.84 49.46
N LEU A 5 -11.66 -18.73 48.92
CA LEU A 5 -10.66 -17.63 48.85
C LEU A 5 -10.14 -17.16 50.22
N ALA A 6 -8.82 -17.30 50.40
CA ALA A 6 -8.01 -16.61 51.41
C ALA A 6 -6.98 -15.73 50.68
N CYS A 7 -6.66 -14.56 51.22
CA CYS A 7 -5.88 -13.52 50.54
C CYS A 7 -4.45 -13.39 51.08
N CYS A 8 -3.58 -12.71 50.32
CA CYS A 8 -2.22 -12.36 50.72
C CYS A 8 -2.19 -11.41 51.94
N CYS A 9 -1.06 -11.39 52.65
CA CYS A 9 -0.77 -10.37 53.66
C CYS A 9 -0.48 -8.99 53.04
N ALA A 10 -0.75 -7.96 53.84
CA ALA A 10 -0.44 -6.55 53.58
C ALA A 10 1.08 -6.26 53.76
N ALA A 11 1.65 -5.06 53.55
CA ALA A 11 1.15 -3.74 53.14
C ALA A 11 2.30 -3.01 52.36
N GLU A 12 2.36 -1.69 52.09
CA GLU A 12 1.60 -0.51 52.54
C GLU A 12 1.65 0.63 51.48
N GLY A 13 0.78 1.65 51.57
CA GLY A 13 0.82 2.84 50.67
C GLY A 13 -0.44 3.72 50.66
N HIS A 14 -0.36 4.97 51.12
CA HIS A 14 -1.51 5.85 51.44
C HIS A 14 -1.15 7.35 51.32
N VAL A 15 -2.03 8.28 50.92
CA VAL A 15 -3.37 8.19 50.25
C VAL A 15 -3.36 9.10 48.98
N VAL A 16 -4.27 9.98 48.51
CA VAL A 16 -5.56 10.60 48.91
C VAL A 16 -6.39 10.97 47.66
N GLU A 17 -7.69 11.22 47.83
CA GLU A 17 -8.56 12.00 46.92
C GLU A 17 -8.31 13.53 47.13
N ASP A 18 -8.77 14.52 46.36
CA ASP A 18 -10.08 14.71 45.69
C ASP A 18 -10.07 15.77 44.54
N ILE A 19 -11.23 15.99 43.91
CA ILE A 19 -11.66 16.87 42.79
C ILE A 19 -11.11 18.34 42.76
N GLY A 20 -10.87 18.93 41.56
CA GLY A 20 -10.62 20.39 41.45
C GLY A 20 -10.34 21.10 40.08
N VAL A 21 -11.32 21.18 39.16
CA VAL A 21 -11.70 22.35 38.32
C VAL A 21 -10.65 23.23 37.53
N GLN A 22 -10.88 23.34 36.19
CA GLN A 22 -10.56 24.43 35.21
C GLN A 22 -9.11 24.85 34.81
N GLN A 23 -8.74 24.45 33.58
CA GLN A 23 -8.37 25.29 32.40
C GLN A 23 -7.64 26.64 32.57
N MET A 24 -6.47 26.77 31.92
CA MET A 24 -6.08 27.94 31.09
C MET A 24 -4.89 27.64 30.15
N ALA A 25 -4.80 28.39 29.05
CA ALA A 25 -3.70 28.45 28.07
C ALA A 25 -3.58 29.93 27.61
N PRO A 26 -2.67 30.37 26.70
CA PRO A 26 -1.59 29.66 26.00
C PRO A 26 -0.22 30.41 26.04
N ILE A 27 0.83 29.85 25.40
CA ILE A 27 1.80 30.65 24.62
C ILE A 27 2.11 29.91 23.32
N SER A 28 2.22 30.63 22.21
CA SER A 28 2.59 30.10 20.89
C SER A 28 4.09 30.23 20.62
N LEU A 29 4.70 29.20 20.03
CA LEU A 29 5.90 29.32 19.20
C LEU A 29 5.61 28.62 17.86
N SER A 30 5.85 29.35 16.77
CA SER A 30 5.61 28.92 15.39
C SER A 30 6.91 28.97 14.59
N SER A 31 6.89 28.45 13.36
CA SER A 31 7.99 28.38 12.39
C SER A 31 9.14 27.42 12.73
N THR A 32 9.72 26.67 11.77
CA THR A 32 9.34 26.45 10.35
C THR A 32 9.72 25.04 9.90
N ALA A 33 8.72 24.25 9.50
CA ALA A 33 8.81 23.32 8.38
C ALA A 33 7.38 22.89 8.01
N ALA A 34 6.77 23.55 7.02
CA ALA A 34 5.53 23.06 6.43
C ALA A 34 5.85 21.82 5.59
N VAL A 35 5.90 20.66 6.25
CA VAL A 35 5.66 19.40 5.54
C VAL A 35 4.18 19.40 5.23
N ASP A 36 3.83 19.64 3.97
CA ASP A 36 2.47 19.47 3.46
C ASP A 36 2.09 17.99 3.64
N ARG A 37 1.49 17.72 4.80
CA ARG A 37 0.92 16.42 5.14
C ARG A 37 -0.40 16.30 4.40
N GLU A 38 -0.30 16.09 3.08
CA GLU A 38 -1.43 15.61 2.29
C GLU A 38 -2.04 14.42 3.05
N GLU A 39 -3.28 14.56 3.47
CA GLU A 39 -4.05 13.41 3.93
C GLU A 39 -4.07 12.42 2.77
N PRO A 40 -3.72 11.13 3.00
CA PRO A 40 -3.50 10.19 1.92
C PRO A 40 -4.82 9.90 1.20
N LYS A 41 -5.09 10.70 0.17
CA LYS A 41 -6.26 10.60 -0.72
C LYS A 41 -6.37 9.15 -1.16
N GLU A 42 -7.45 8.48 -0.77
CA GLU A 42 -7.59 7.03 -0.88
C GLU A 42 -7.75 6.62 -2.35
N VAL A 43 -6.62 6.49 -3.07
CA VAL A 43 -6.63 6.13 -4.48
C VAL A 43 -6.85 4.64 -4.60
N ALA A 44 -7.97 4.25 -5.23
CA ALA A 44 -8.32 2.86 -5.44
C ALA A 44 -7.20 2.10 -6.16
N THR A 45 -6.58 1.16 -5.43
CA THR A 45 -5.57 0.22 -5.95
C THR A 45 -6.16 -1.17 -6.15
N ARG A 46 -5.56 -1.96 -7.05
CA ARG A 46 -5.98 -3.33 -7.34
C ARG A 46 -4.76 -4.22 -7.49
N GLU A 47 -4.75 -5.33 -6.76
CA GLU A 47 -3.71 -6.35 -6.84
C GLU A 47 -4.06 -7.39 -7.90
N VAL A 48 -3.06 -7.83 -8.67
CA VAL A 48 -3.17 -8.94 -9.62
C VAL A 48 -2.02 -9.90 -9.39
N HIS A 49 -2.36 -11.17 -9.19
CA HIS A 49 -1.40 -12.26 -9.13
C HIS A 49 -1.17 -12.81 -10.55
N VAL A 50 0.11 -12.92 -10.96
CA VAL A 50 0.53 -13.57 -12.21
C VAL A 50 1.69 -14.53 -11.97
N ASP A 51 1.71 -15.64 -12.70
CA ASP A 51 2.78 -16.65 -12.67
C ASP A 51 3.43 -16.74 -14.05
N LYS A 52 4.76 -16.63 -14.10
CA LYS A 52 5.58 -16.70 -15.33
C LYS A 52 6.12 -18.10 -15.63
N THR A 53 5.87 -19.12 -14.81
CA THR A 53 6.46 -20.46 -14.97
C THR A 53 5.87 -21.29 -16.10
N THR A 54 4.54 -21.23 -16.29
CA THR A 54 3.79 -22.31 -16.94
C THR A 54 2.80 -21.80 -18.01
N PRO A 55 3.17 -21.82 -19.31
CA PRO A 55 4.53 -21.90 -19.86
C PRO A 55 5.35 -20.63 -19.52
N PRO A 56 6.65 -20.55 -19.86
CA PRO A 56 7.46 -19.34 -19.67
C PRO A 56 6.86 -18.12 -20.38
N MET A 57 6.12 -17.30 -19.63
CA MET A 57 5.35 -16.16 -20.14
C MET A 57 5.86 -14.82 -19.59
N ARG A 58 5.91 -13.81 -20.46
CA ARG A 58 6.18 -12.42 -20.08
C ARG A 58 4.92 -11.80 -19.46
N ILE A 59 5.12 -10.86 -18.53
CA ILE A 59 4.03 -10.04 -17.94
C ILE A 59 3.22 -9.29 -19.03
N GLY A 60 3.86 -8.94 -20.15
CA GLY A 60 3.19 -8.37 -21.31
C GLY A 60 2.86 -6.89 -21.16
N LEU A 61 3.76 -6.09 -20.56
CA LEU A 61 3.58 -4.65 -20.41
C LEU A 61 4.68 -3.87 -21.14
N ASP A 62 4.36 -2.62 -21.45
CA ASP A 62 5.32 -1.55 -21.77
C ASP A 62 5.25 -0.49 -20.67
N ILE A 63 6.40 -0.21 -20.04
CA ILE A 63 6.46 0.56 -18.79
C ILE A 63 7.67 1.50 -18.75
N SER A 64 7.52 2.63 -18.05
CA SER A 64 8.64 3.51 -17.70
C SER A 64 8.62 3.86 -16.21
N ALA A 65 9.79 3.96 -15.59
CA ALA A 65 9.93 4.57 -14.28
C ALA A 65 9.46 6.03 -14.30
N VAL A 66 8.72 6.45 -13.27
CA VAL A 66 8.29 7.84 -13.06
C VAL A 66 8.69 8.26 -11.65
N SER A 67 9.38 9.39 -11.55
CA SER A 67 9.90 9.99 -10.30
C SER A 67 10.72 9.03 -9.42
N GLY A 68 11.28 7.96 -9.99
CA GLY A 68 11.98 6.88 -9.27
C GLY A 68 11.10 5.98 -8.41
N LYS A 69 9.78 6.21 -8.35
CA LYS A 69 8.88 5.63 -7.33
C LYS A 69 7.84 4.64 -7.86
N VAL A 70 7.42 4.79 -9.12
CA VAL A 70 6.33 3.99 -9.73
C VAL A 70 6.68 3.65 -11.18
N LEU A 71 5.98 2.65 -11.75
CA LEU A 71 6.15 2.24 -13.15
C LEU A 71 4.86 2.52 -13.93
N LYS A 72 4.84 3.58 -14.74
CA LYS A 72 3.68 3.95 -15.57
C LYS A 72 3.55 2.99 -16.76
N ILE A 73 2.33 2.54 -17.06
CA ILE A 73 2.03 1.66 -18.20
C ILE A 73 1.69 2.50 -19.43
N TRP A 74 2.41 2.24 -20.52
CA TRP A 74 2.15 2.84 -21.84
C TRP A 74 1.31 1.92 -22.73
N LYS A 75 1.56 0.60 -22.70
CA LYS A 75 0.78 -0.39 -23.45
C LYS A 75 0.70 -1.73 -22.70
N VAL A 76 -0.46 -2.39 -22.76
CA VAL A 76 -0.60 -3.83 -22.52
C VAL A 76 -0.37 -4.55 -23.85
N LYS A 77 0.58 -5.50 -23.88
CA LYS A 77 1.07 -6.16 -25.09
C LYS A 77 0.18 -7.36 -25.44
N ASP A 78 -0.49 -7.19 -26.57
CA ASP A 78 -1.49 -8.03 -27.22
C ASP A 78 -0.88 -8.97 -28.26
N ASN A 79 0.13 -8.52 -29.01
CA ASN A 79 0.82 -9.32 -30.02
C ASN A 79 2.35 -9.39 -29.77
N PRO A 80 2.92 -10.58 -29.47
CA PRO A 80 2.23 -11.76 -28.97
C PRO A 80 1.82 -11.53 -27.49
N PRO A 81 0.71 -12.12 -27.01
CA PRO A 81 0.13 -11.75 -25.73
C PRO A 81 1.04 -12.05 -24.54
N GLY A 82 0.71 -11.46 -23.39
CA GLY A 82 1.35 -11.74 -22.09
C GLY A 82 0.33 -11.78 -20.96
N LEU A 83 0.80 -12.08 -19.75
CA LEU A 83 -0.05 -12.46 -18.61
C LEU A 83 -1.12 -11.42 -18.26
N ILE A 84 -0.81 -10.12 -18.32
CA ILE A 84 -1.80 -9.06 -18.01
C ILE A 84 -2.86 -8.92 -19.13
N TYR A 85 -2.51 -9.22 -20.39
CA TYR A 85 -3.50 -9.25 -21.48
C TYR A 85 -4.47 -10.43 -21.32
N GLU A 86 -3.96 -11.61 -20.96
CA GLU A 86 -4.80 -12.79 -20.70
C GLU A 86 -5.65 -12.63 -19.44
N TRP A 87 -5.12 -12.02 -18.38
CA TRP A 87 -5.90 -11.65 -17.19
C TRP A 87 -7.02 -10.65 -17.53
N ASN A 88 -6.74 -9.61 -18.32
CA ASN A 88 -7.73 -8.62 -18.74
C ASN A 88 -8.91 -9.24 -19.50
N LYS A 89 -8.69 -10.27 -20.32
CA LYS A 89 -9.75 -10.96 -21.08
C LYS A 89 -10.79 -11.64 -20.18
N GLY A 90 -10.41 -12.03 -18.96
CA GLY A 90 -11.33 -12.59 -17.97
C GLY A 90 -12.01 -11.57 -17.07
N LYS A 91 -11.89 -10.25 -17.35
CA LYS A 91 -12.25 -9.18 -16.43
C LYS A 91 -13.18 -8.11 -17.02
N PRO A 92 -14.14 -7.57 -16.23
CA PRO A 92 -14.93 -6.41 -16.60
C PRO A 92 -14.06 -5.21 -16.96
N GLU A 93 -14.51 -4.38 -17.91
CA GLU A 93 -13.73 -3.25 -18.42
C GLU A 93 -13.25 -2.26 -17.34
N ALA A 94 -14.02 -2.12 -16.25
CA ALA A 94 -13.65 -1.31 -15.11
C ALA A 94 -12.37 -1.83 -14.41
N GLU A 95 -12.28 -3.15 -14.18
CA GLU A 95 -11.19 -3.84 -13.48
C GLU A 95 -9.91 -3.95 -14.32
N GLN A 96 -10.03 -4.07 -15.64
CA GLN A 96 -8.91 -4.27 -16.56
C GLN A 96 -7.79 -3.24 -16.35
N VAL A 97 -6.54 -3.71 -16.41
CA VAL A 97 -5.33 -2.88 -16.44
C VAL A 97 -5.20 -2.26 -17.82
N LYS A 98 -5.03 -0.94 -17.91
CA LYS A 98 -4.99 -0.18 -19.17
C LYS A 98 -3.74 0.71 -19.26
N SER A 99 -3.52 1.29 -20.45
CA SER A 99 -2.58 2.40 -20.60
C SER A 99 -2.97 3.56 -19.67
N GLY A 100 -1.98 4.23 -19.07
CA GLY A 100 -2.18 5.28 -18.07
C GLY A 100 -2.23 4.78 -16.62
N ASP A 101 -2.60 3.52 -16.36
CA ASP A 101 -2.45 2.93 -15.02
C ASP A 101 -0.95 2.86 -14.64
N ALA A 102 -0.65 2.82 -13.33
CA ALA A 102 0.71 2.70 -12.82
C ALA A 102 0.84 1.51 -11.87
N ILE A 103 1.94 0.77 -11.96
CA ILE A 103 2.35 -0.19 -10.93
C ILE A 103 2.94 0.61 -9.77
N VAL A 104 2.40 0.40 -8.58
CA VAL A 104 2.79 1.08 -7.33
C VAL A 104 3.34 0.12 -6.27
N GLU A 105 3.13 -1.19 -6.44
CA GLU A 105 3.80 -2.24 -5.67
C GLU A 105 4.10 -3.47 -6.55
N VAL A 106 5.18 -4.18 -6.26
CA VAL A 106 5.40 -5.57 -6.65
C VAL A 106 5.90 -6.35 -5.43
N ASN A 107 5.24 -7.46 -5.07
CA ASN A 107 5.61 -8.34 -3.95
C ASN A 107 5.97 -7.58 -2.65
N GLY A 108 5.09 -6.69 -2.17
CA GLY A 108 5.31 -5.88 -0.97
C GLY A 108 6.25 -4.68 -1.12
N ARG A 109 6.86 -4.45 -2.29
CA ARG A 109 7.87 -3.40 -2.51
C ARG A 109 7.27 -2.22 -3.29
N ARG A 110 7.24 -1.05 -2.65
CA ARG A 110 6.76 0.24 -3.19
C ARG A 110 7.88 1.28 -3.21
N GLY A 111 7.68 2.37 -3.95
CA GLY A 111 8.47 3.60 -3.82
C GLY A 111 9.87 3.56 -4.41
N ASP A 112 10.30 2.43 -4.97
CA ASP A 112 11.54 2.27 -5.72
C ASP A 112 11.23 1.51 -7.02
N SER A 113 11.32 2.22 -8.15
CA SER A 113 11.03 1.66 -9.47
C SER A 113 12.09 0.68 -9.97
N GLU A 114 13.35 0.78 -9.52
CA GLU A 114 14.43 -0.13 -9.94
C GLU A 114 14.34 -1.47 -9.20
N GLN A 115 14.05 -1.44 -7.89
CA GLN A 115 13.74 -2.65 -7.12
C GLN A 115 12.50 -3.36 -7.69
N MET A 116 11.41 -2.64 -7.99
CA MET A 116 10.23 -3.23 -8.62
C MET A 116 10.53 -3.85 -9.98
N LEU A 117 11.35 -3.21 -10.83
CA LEU A 117 11.81 -3.80 -12.10
C LEU A 117 12.67 -5.05 -11.89
N SER A 118 13.56 -5.05 -10.89
CA SER A 118 14.36 -6.22 -10.51
C SER A 118 13.49 -7.42 -10.14
N ILE A 119 12.42 -7.19 -9.39
CA ILE A 119 11.46 -8.21 -8.95
C ILE A 119 10.65 -8.72 -10.15
N ILE A 120 10.06 -7.82 -10.95
CA ILE A 120 9.32 -8.17 -12.19
C ILE A 120 10.17 -9.01 -13.14
N ALA A 121 11.49 -8.75 -13.23
CA ALA A 121 12.40 -9.56 -14.01
C ALA A 121 12.65 -10.94 -13.37
N LYS A 122 13.10 -10.98 -12.11
CA LYS A 122 13.69 -12.17 -11.47
C LYS A 122 12.67 -13.16 -10.89
N GLU A 123 11.65 -12.68 -10.18
CA GLU A 123 10.76 -13.54 -9.39
C GLU A 123 9.66 -14.12 -10.28
N ALA A 124 9.38 -15.43 -10.15
CA ALA A 124 8.50 -16.14 -11.08
C ALA A 124 7.01 -15.82 -10.88
N VAL A 125 6.58 -15.70 -9.62
CA VAL A 125 5.23 -15.31 -9.22
C VAL A 125 5.26 -13.85 -8.74
N LEU A 126 4.30 -13.05 -9.20
CA LEU A 126 4.23 -11.62 -8.92
C LEU A 126 2.81 -11.24 -8.47
N ALA A 127 2.68 -10.74 -7.25
CA ALA A 127 1.58 -9.89 -6.80
C ALA A 127 1.90 -8.45 -7.21
N VAL A 128 1.13 -7.89 -8.14
CA VAL A 128 1.37 -6.57 -8.73
C VAL A 128 0.21 -5.66 -8.38
N THR A 129 0.47 -4.58 -7.64
CA THR A 129 -0.56 -3.57 -7.32
C THR A 129 -0.57 -2.46 -8.37
N PHE A 130 -1.70 -2.31 -9.03
CA PHE A 130 -1.98 -1.25 -10.00
C PHE A 130 -2.83 -0.14 -9.36
N GLN A 131 -2.46 1.11 -9.61
CA GLN A 131 -3.23 2.30 -9.27
C GLN A 131 -3.72 2.95 -10.57
N ARG A 132 -5.03 3.20 -10.67
CA ARG A 132 -5.59 3.96 -11.80
C ARG A 132 -5.27 5.43 -11.61
N GLN A 133 -4.33 5.95 -12.41
CA GLN A 133 -4.03 7.37 -12.42
C GLN A 133 -5.12 8.10 -13.20
N MET A 134 -5.98 8.82 -12.49
CA MET A 134 -6.81 9.87 -13.09
C MET A 134 -5.92 11.07 -13.40
N PHE A 135 -5.09 10.94 -14.44
CA PHE A 135 -4.39 12.06 -15.06
C PHE A 135 -5.46 12.94 -15.74
N ALA A 136 -5.80 14.05 -15.08
CA ALA A 136 -6.55 15.16 -15.65
C ALA A 136 -5.61 16.09 -16.44
#